data_AF-A0A1I7WXA5-F1
#
_entry.id   AF-A0A1I7WXA5-F1
#
_cell.length_a   1.000
_cell.length_b   1.000
_cell.length_c   1.000
_cell.angle_alpha   90.00
_cell.angle_beta   90.00
_cell.angle_gamma   90.00
#
_symmetry.space_group_name_H-M   'P 1'
#
loop_
_entity.id
_entity.type
_entity.pdbx_description
1 polymer ?
#
loop_
_entity_poly.entity_id
_entity_poly.type
_entity_poly.pdbx_seq_one_letter_code
_entity_poly.pdbx_strand_id
1 'polypeptide(L)' 'MLVTFYRFYHVFRKGELEDLVLSIPTLRVVRSSFEHGNWCVIAEKLRENHFRA' A
#
# COMPACT_ATOMS: atom_id res chain seq x y z
N MET A 1 31.28 -23.84 4.22
CA MET A 1 30.10 -23.42 5.01
C MET A 1 29.38 -22.35 4.20
N LEU A 2 28.19 -22.64 3.65
CA LEU A 2 27.45 -21.68 2.85
C LEU A 2 26.65 -20.77 3.79
N VAL A 3 26.76 -19.46 3.62
CA VAL A 3 25.96 -18.48 4.36
C VAL A 3 24.51 -18.57 3.87
N THR A 4 23.57 -18.75 4.80
CA THR A 4 22.13 -18.69 4.50
C THR A 4 21.61 -17.32 4.86
N PHE A 5 21.01 -16.64 3.89
CA PHE A 5 20.36 -15.35 4.09
C PHE A 5 18.86 -15.54 4.30
N TYR A 6 18.37 -15.15 5.48
CA TYR A 6 16.94 -15.14 5.78
C TYR A 6 16.31 -13.84 5.26
N ARG A 7 15.08 -13.95 4.79
CA ARG A 7 14.27 -12.81 4.35
C ARG A 7 13.10 -12.66 5.29
N PHE A 8 12.91 -11.46 5.82
CA PHE A 8 11.73 -11.10 6.59
C PHE A 8 10.68 -10.56 5.62
N TYR A 9 9.47 -11.13 5.68
CA TYR A 9 8.31 -10.70 4.91
C TYR A 9 7.16 -10.38 5.87
N HIS A 10 6.47 -9.27 5.61
CA HIS A 10 5.19 -8.97 6.25
C HIS A 10 4.07 -9.46 5.35
N VAL A 11 3.27 -10.40 5.84
CA VAL A 11 2.08 -10.89 5.12
C VAL A 11 0.89 -10.08 5.58
N PHE A 12 0.35 -9.25 4.69
CA PHE A 12 -0.82 -8.44 4.98
C PHE A 12 -2.07 -9.31 5.19
N ARG A 13 -2.90 -8.95 6.17
CA ARG A 13 -4.28 -9.46 6.29
C ARG A 13 -5.26 -8.59 5.51
N LYS A 14 -6.50 -9.07 5.36
CA LYS A 14 -7.58 -8.32 4.70
C LYS A 14 -7.71 -6.92 5.31
N GLY A 15 -7.71 -5.90 4.45
CA GLY A 15 -7.85 -4.49 4.84
C GLY A 15 -6.57 -3.83 5.34
N GLU A 16 -5.57 -4.56 5.83
CA GLU A 16 -4.39 -3.97 6.45
C GLU A 16 -3.57 -3.11 5.47
N LEU A 17 -3.37 -3.60 4.24
CA LEU A 17 -2.66 -2.84 3.21
C LEU A 17 -3.44 -1.58 2.79
N GLU A 18 -4.76 -1.67 2.75
CA GLU A 18 -5.65 -0.56 2.40
C GLU A 18 -5.62 0.51 3.50
N ASP A 19 -5.77 0.11 4.76
CA ASP A 19 -5.67 0.99 5.92
C ASP A 19 -4.30 1.68 6.00
N LEU A 20 -3.22 0.94 5.70
CA LEU A 20 -1.87 1.50 5.63
C LEU A 20 -1.77 2.58 4.55
N VAL A 21 -2.33 2.37 3.36
CA VAL A 21 -2.36 3.38 2.30
C VAL A 21 -3.22 4.58 2.68
N LEU A 22 -4.39 4.35 3.30
CA LEU A 22 -5.29 5.42 3.76
C LEU A 22 -4.70 6.26 4.90
N SER A 23 -3.71 5.72 5.64
CA SER A 23 -2.99 6.49 6.65
C SER A 23 -2.07 7.59 6.06
N ILE A 24 -1.84 7.58 4.75
CA ILE A 24 -1.04 8.59 4.04
C ILE A 24 -1.97 9.70 3.53
N PRO A 25 -1.93 10.93 4.08
CA PRO A 25 -2.93 11.97 3.78
C PRO A 25 -2.95 12.45 2.32
N THR A 26 -1.86 12.23 1.57
CA THR A 26 -1.73 12.66 0.17
C THR A 26 -2.16 11.59 -0.82
N LEU A 27 -2.67 10.44 -0.35
CA LEU A 27 -3.14 9.35 -1.18
C LEU A 27 -4.64 9.08 -0.97
N ARG A 28 -5.26 8.57 -2.03
CA ARG A 28 -6.60 8.00 -2.00
C ARG A 28 -6.55 6.59 -2.57
N VAL A 29 -7.25 5.65 -1.95
CA VAL A 29 -7.47 4.31 -2.51
C VAL A 29 -8.54 4.39 -3.61
N VAL A 30 -8.22 3.89 -4.80
CA VAL A 30 -9.12 3.78 -5.95
C VAL A 30 -9.76 2.39 -6.00
N ARG A 31 -8.97 1.34 -5.75
CA ARG A 31 -9.43 -0.05 -5.72
C ARG A 31 -8.58 -0.87 -4.76
N SER A 32 -9.21 -1.77 -4.03
CA SER A 32 -8.58 -2.80 -3.20
C SER A 32 -9.04 -4.17 -3.71
N SER A 33 -8.13 -5.13 -3.80
CA SER A 33 -8.40 -6.45 -4.41
C SER A 33 -7.53 -7.55 -3.80
N PHE A 34 -8.00 -8.79 -3.92
CA PHE A 34 -7.25 -9.98 -3.58
C PHE A 34 -7.11 -10.85 -4.84
N GLU A 35 -5.90 -10.93 -5.38
CA GLU A 35 -5.64 -11.59 -6.65
C GLU A 35 -4.44 -12.53 -6.49
N HIS A 36 -4.60 -13.80 -6.88
CA HIS A 36 -3.55 -14.83 -6.82
C HIS A 36 -2.84 -14.96 -5.46
N GLY A 37 -3.57 -14.81 -4.35
CA GLY A 37 -2.99 -14.92 -3.00
C GLY A 37 -2.36 -13.63 -2.46
N ASN A 38 -2.47 -12.52 -3.18
CA ASN A 38 -1.88 -11.23 -2.79
C ASN A 38 -2.95 -10.16 -2.59
N TRP A 39 -2.74 -9.30 -1.59
CA TRP A 39 -3.48 -8.05 -1.44
C TRP A 39 -2.87 -6.99 -2.35
N CYS A 40 -3.70 -6.35 -3.17
CA CYS A 40 -3.30 -5.33 -4.12
C CYS A 40 -4.18 -4.08 -3.95
N VAL A 41 -3.55 -2.90 -3.91
CA VAL A 41 -4.21 -1.60 -3.80
C VAL A 41 -3.78 -0.70 -4.97
N ILE A 42 -4.75 -0.14 -5.68
CA ILE A 42 -4.53 0.95 -6.63
C ILE A 42 -4.79 2.25 -5.88
N ALA A 43 -3.80 3.13 -5.83
CA ALA A 43 -3.88 4.41 -5.15
C ALA A 43 -3.58 5.57 -6.12
N GLU A 44 -4.22 6.71 -5.87
CA GLU A 44 -3.99 7.96 -6.59
C GLU A 44 -3.44 9.02 -5.64
N LYS A 45 -2.49 9.83 -6.13
CA LYS A 45 -2.03 11.02 -5.41
C LYS A 45 -3.07 12.12 -5.49
N LEU A 46 -3.47 12.65 -4.33
CA LEU A 46 -4.30 13.83 -4.26
C LEU A 46 -3.54 15.03 -4.82
N ARG A 47 -4.21 15.83 -5.67
CA ARG A 47 -3.64 17.10 -6.14
C ARG A 47 -3.59 18.05 -4.96
N GLU A 48 -2.42 18.60 -4.66
CA GLU A 48 -2.34 19.77 -3.80
C GLU A 48 -3.01 20.92 -4.56
N ASN A 49 -4.15 21.40 -4.05
CA ASN A 49 -4.69 22.66 -4.51
C ASN A 49 -3.76 23.76 -3.98
N HIS A 50 -2.69 24.05 -4.71
CA HIS A 50 -2.05 25.35 -4.61
C HIS A 50 -3.08 26.38 -5.07
N PHE A 51 -3.89 26.87 -4.14
CA PHE A 51 -4.55 28.15 -4.29
C PHE A 51 -3.43 29.19 -4.41
N ARG A 52 -3.05 29.49 -5.65
CA ARG A 52 -2.39 30.74 -5.99
C ARG A 52 -3.45 31.83 -5.80
N ALA A 53 -3.49 32.38 -4.59
CA ALA A 53 -3.98 33.74 -4.38
C ALA A 53 -2.99 34.72 -5.02
#